data_AF-A0A8S4QWL7-F1
#
_entry.id   AF-A0A8S4QWL7-F1
#
_cell.length_a   1.000
_cell.length_b   1.000
_cell.length_c   1.000
_cell.angle_alpha   90.00
_cell.angle_beta   90.00
_cell.angle_gamma   90.00
#
_symmetry.space_group_name_H-M   'P 1'
#
loop_
_entity.id
_entity.type
_entity.pdbx_description
1 polymer ?
#
loop_
_entity_poly.entity_id
_entity_poly.type
_entity_poly.pdbx_seq_one_letter_code
_entity_poly.pdbx_strand_id
1 'polypeptide(L)'
;MNSREKKDSLVQISACIEKLIDRPITTYTHFDYNKTITYPSVTFCREPPYKQDKLEKYGLYWHPRYSSMWRTFNFSRITLDALWEEITYNENDFFVQYGLDNLRENVEINPVMGFIRGRCYTISPKVLDIKAKATREYGYSVTLQHYAADMESPASITPPGYHVYIHYVREPYAGNIIIM
;
A
#
# COMPACT_ATOMS: atom_id res chain seq x y z
N MET A 1 30.95 -33.98 48.45
CA MET A 1 29.78 -33.32 47.84
C MET A 1 28.52 -33.91 48.43
N ASN A 2 27.74 -33.07 49.10
CA ASN A 2 26.60 -33.46 49.89
C ASN A 2 25.42 -33.83 48.96
N SER A 3 24.54 -34.77 49.35
CA SER A 3 23.46 -35.26 48.47
C SER A 3 22.46 -34.17 48.04
N ARG A 4 22.36 -33.10 48.84
CA ARG A 4 21.61 -31.88 48.49
C ARG A 4 22.18 -31.14 47.28
N GLU A 5 23.50 -30.94 47.21
CA GLU A 5 24.15 -30.20 46.12
C GLU A 5 23.96 -30.87 44.76
N LYS A 6 23.93 -32.22 44.72
CA LYS A 6 23.63 -32.98 43.48
C LYS A 6 22.17 -32.87 43.04
N LYS A 7 21.24 -32.68 43.98
CA LYS A 7 19.81 -32.55 43.68
C LYS A 7 19.50 -31.16 43.12
N ASP A 8 20.15 -30.15 43.66
CA ASP A 8 20.02 -28.77 43.20
C ASP A 8 20.60 -28.56 41.79
N SER A 9 21.70 -29.24 41.44
CA SER A 9 22.27 -29.16 40.09
C SER A 9 21.39 -29.84 39.03
N LEU A 10 20.77 -30.97 39.35
CA LEU A 10 19.83 -31.65 38.43
C LEU A 10 18.58 -30.81 38.16
N VAL A 11 18.05 -30.12 39.17
CA VAL A 11 16.89 -29.22 39.00
C VAL A 11 17.25 -28.04 38.11
N GLN A 12 18.42 -27.43 38.28
CA GLN A 12 18.87 -26.32 37.43
C GLN A 12 19.09 -26.75 35.97
N ILE A 13 19.66 -27.94 35.74
CA ILE A 13 19.86 -28.48 34.38
C ILE A 13 18.52 -28.76 33.71
N SER A 14 17.57 -29.37 34.42
CA SER A 14 16.22 -29.64 33.88
C SER A 14 15.50 -28.36 33.50
N ALA A 15 15.51 -27.35 34.38
CA ALA A 15 14.90 -26.05 34.12
C ALA A 15 15.57 -25.30 32.95
N CYS A 16 16.87 -25.50 32.73
CA CYS A 16 17.59 -24.94 31.59
C CYS A 16 17.19 -25.63 30.28
N ILE A 17 17.09 -26.97 30.28
CA ILE A 17 16.66 -27.76 29.13
C ILE A 17 15.22 -27.41 28.74
N GLU A 18 14.31 -27.24 29.71
CA GLU A 18 12.94 -26.80 29.46
C GLU A 18 12.87 -25.43 28.77
N LYS A 19 13.71 -24.47 29.18
CA LYS A 19 13.82 -23.15 28.52
C LYS A 19 14.49 -23.21 27.14
N LEU A 20 15.21 -24.28 26.81
CA LEU A 20 15.76 -24.49 25.47
C LEU A 20 14.77 -25.19 24.54
N ILE A 21 13.83 -25.96 25.11
CA ILE A 21 12.70 -26.56 24.39
C ILE A 21 11.67 -25.47 24.07
N ASP A 22 11.33 -24.62 25.04
CA ASP A 22 10.49 -23.44 24.83
C ASP A 22 11.34 -22.17 24.87
N ARG A 23 12.05 -21.91 23.76
CA ARG A 23 13.02 -20.81 23.69
C ARG A 23 12.32 -19.46 23.89
N PRO A 24 12.72 -18.67 24.90
CA PRO A 24 12.18 -17.34 25.07
C PRO A 24 12.61 -16.46 23.90
N ILE A 25 11.64 -15.89 23.19
CA ILE A 25 11.90 -14.88 22.18
C ILE A 25 12.19 -13.57 22.90
N THR A 26 13.39 -13.03 22.69
CA THR A 26 13.77 -11.70 23.18
C THR A 26 13.93 -10.76 21.99
N THR A 27 13.36 -9.56 22.11
CA THR A 27 13.50 -8.52 21.10
C THR A 27 14.51 -7.49 21.58
N TYR A 28 15.47 -7.16 20.72
CA TYR A 28 16.42 -6.08 20.96
C TYR A 28 16.13 -4.92 20.02
N THR A 29 15.86 -3.74 20.57
CA THR A 29 15.59 -2.52 19.82
C THR A 29 16.76 -1.55 19.96
N HIS A 30 17.22 -0.99 18.84
CA HIS A 30 18.23 0.06 18.83
C HIS A 30 17.85 1.11 17.77
N PHE A 31 18.19 2.36 18.04
CA PHE A 31 18.06 3.46 17.08
C PHE A 31 19.45 3.85 16.60
N ASP A 32 19.69 3.70 15.30
CA ASP A 32 20.96 4.08 14.68
C ASP A 32 20.77 5.37 13.87
N TYR A 33 21.22 6.48 14.45
CA TYR A 33 21.11 7.81 13.85
C TYR A 33 22.19 8.08 12.79
N ASN A 34 23.24 7.27 12.71
CA ASN A 34 24.34 7.45 11.75
C ASN A 34 24.07 6.75 10.41
N LYS A 35 22.96 6.01 10.31
CA LYS A 35 22.56 5.33 9.07
C LYS A 35 21.71 6.23 8.20
N THR A 36 22.10 6.31 6.93
CA THR A 36 21.27 6.90 5.88
C THR A 36 20.14 5.96 5.51
N ILE A 37 18.91 6.48 5.44
CA ILE A 37 17.75 5.74 4.92
C ILE A 37 17.58 6.02 3.42
N THR A 38 16.94 5.12 2.69
CA THR A 38 16.52 5.33 1.30
C THR A 38 15.11 5.88 1.26
N TYR A 39 14.76 6.60 0.19
CA TYR A 39 13.36 7.00 0.00
C TYR A 39 12.45 5.77 -0.15
N PRO A 40 11.28 5.77 0.52
CA PRO A 40 10.30 4.70 0.36
C PRO A 40 9.52 4.88 -0.96
N SER A 41 8.69 3.89 -1.29
CA SER A 41 7.62 4.06 -2.27
C SER A 41 6.36 4.56 -1.58
N VAL A 42 5.58 5.36 -2.31
CA VAL A 42 4.32 5.94 -1.83
C VAL A 42 3.20 5.61 -2.82
N THR A 43 2.23 4.81 -2.37
CA THR A 43 1.07 4.44 -3.17
C THR A 43 -0.14 5.31 -2.81
N PHE A 44 -0.79 5.86 -3.84
CA PHE A 44 -1.99 6.66 -3.74
C PHE A 44 -3.17 5.92 -4.36
N CYS A 45 -4.23 5.72 -3.59
CA CYS A 45 -5.50 5.18 -4.06
C CYS A 45 -6.60 6.20 -3.85
N ARG A 46 -7.31 6.56 -4.93
CA ARG A 46 -8.40 7.54 -4.88
C ARG A 46 -9.67 6.92 -4.31
N GLU A 47 -10.43 7.74 -3.58
CA GLU A 47 -11.78 7.46 -3.11
C GLU A 47 -12.71 8.58 -3.59
N PRO A 48 -13.77 8.31 -4.36
CA PRO A 48 -14.22 7.00 -4.84
C PRO A 48 -13.26 6.42 -5.89
N PRO A 49 -13.14 5.09 -5.98
CA PRO A 49 -12.17 4.42 -6.87
C PRO A 49 -12.58 4.39 -8.34
N TYR A 50 -13.86 4.68 -8.64
CA TYR A 50 -14.43 4.55 -9.98
C TYR A 50 -15.16 5.82 -10.42
N LYS A 51 -15.13 6.07 -11.73
CA LYS A 51 -15.88 7.12 -12.43
C LYS A 51 -17.35 6.72 -12.51
N GLN A 52 -18.22 7.42 -11.79
CA GLN A 52 -19.63 7.05 -11.66
C GLN A 52 -20.37 7.04 -13.00
N ASP A 53 -20.17 8.08 -13.82
CA ASP A 53 -20.76 8.20 -15.16
C ASP A 53 -20.38 7.04 -16.10
N LYS A 54 -19.19 6.46 -15.88
CA LYS A 54 -18.70 5.31 -16.65
C LYS A 54 -19.26 4.02 -16.13
N LEU A 55 -19.34 3.83 -14.81
CA LEU A 55 -19.94 2.65 -14.21
C LEU A 55 -21.40 2.46 -14.66
N GLU A 56 -22.18 3.54 -14.70
CA GLU A 56 -23.60 3.50 -15.08
C GLU A 56 -23.83 2.98 -16.50
N LYS A 57 -22.91 3.27 -17.44
CA LYS A 57 -22.97 2.74 -18.83
C LYS A 57 -22.90 1.22 -18.89
N TYR A 58 -22.26 0.62 -17.90
CA TYR A 58 -22.09 -0.83 -17.77
C TYR A 58 -23.16 -1.46 -16.86
N GLY A 59 -24.14 -0.68 -16.39
CA GLY A 59 -25.15 -1.15 -15.43
C GLY A 59 -24.57 -1.44 -14.05
N LEU A 60 -23.39 -0.89 -13.74
CA LEU A 60 -22.76 -0.96 -12.43
C LEU A 60 -23.08 0.35 -11.70
N TYR A 61 -23.73 0.28 -10.54
CA TYR A 61 -24.18 1.48 -9.81
C TYR A 61 -23.51 1.67 -8.46
N TRP A 62 -22.86 0.62 -7.95
CA TRP A 62 -22.39 0.56 -6.57
C TRP A 62 -21.00 -0.05 -6.52
N HIS A 63 -20.29 0.28 -5.45
CA HIS A 63 -18.97 -0.26 -5.20
C HIS A 63 -18.98 -1.82 -5.21
N PRO A 64 -18.01 -2.49 -5.85
CA PRO A 64 -17.95 -3.96 -5.95
C PRO A 64 -17.99 -4.70 -4.62
N ARG A 65 -17.55 -4.06 -3.53
CA ARG A 65 -17.65 -4.57 -2.16
C ARG A 65 -19.09 -4.80 -1.69
N TYR A 66 -20.04 -4.00 -2.19
CA TYR A 66 -21.41 -3.93 -1.67
C TYR A 66 -22.46 -4.38 -2.69
N SER A 67 -22.06 -4.79 -3.89
CA SER A 67 -22.99 -5.14 -4.95
C SER A 67 -22.63 -6.44 -5.65
N SER A 68 -23.64 -7.29 -5.84
CA SER A 68 -23.53 -8.52 -6.63
C SER A 68 -23.56 -8.28 -8.15
N MET A 69 -23.86 -7.06 -8.61
CA MET A 69 -23.96 -6.72 -10.04
C MET A 69 -22.68 -7.04 -10.81
N TRP A 70 -21.53 -6.88 -10.15
CA TRP A 70 -20.21 -7.21 -10.68
C TRP A 70 -20.03 -8.72 -10.96
N ARG A 71 -20.75 -9.61 -10.24
CA ARG A 71 -20.70 -11.06 -10.46
C ARG A 71 -21.46 -11.51 -11.70
N THR A 72 -22.50 -10.76 -12.07
CA THR A 72 -23.34 -11.03 -13.24
C THR A 72 -22.90 -10.25 -14.48
N PHE A 73 -21.82 -9.47 -14.37
CA PHE A 73 -21.31 -8.66 -15.46
C PHE A 73 -20.76 -9.54 -16.59
N ASN A 74 -21.09 -9.19 -17.83
CA ASN A 74 -20.70 -9.98 -19.00
C ASN A 74 -19.30 -9.56 -19.50
N PHE A 75 -18.27 -10.18 -18.92
CA PHE A 75 -16.87 -10.02 -19.34
C PHE A 75 -16.55 -10.61 -20.72
N SER A 76 -17.49 -11.28 -21.41
CA SER A 76 -17.28 -11.72 -22.79
C SER A 76 -17.47 -10.60 -23.81
N ARG A 77 -18.11 -9.48 -23.44
CA ARG A 77 -18.34 -8.32 -24.33
C ARG A 77 -17.23 -7.27 -24.25
N ILE A 78 -16.60 -7.14 -23.09
CA ILE A 78 -15.49 -6.20 -22.85
C ILE A 78 -14.44 -6.89 -21.99
N THR A 79 -13.17 -6.75 -22.35
CA THR A 79 -12.07 -7.28 -21.55
C THR A 79 -11.96 -6.53 -20.24
N LEU A 80 -11.43 -7.18 -19.21
CA LEU A 80 -11.22 -6.58 -17.91
C LEU A 80 -10.35 -5.31 -18.02
N ASP A 81 -9.27 -5.38 -18.79
CA ASP A 81 -8.34 -4.26 -18.99
C ASP A 81 -9.03 -3.05 -19.62
N ALA A 82 -9.84 -3.29 -20.68
CA ALA A 82 -10.55 -2.22 -21.37
C ALA A 82 -11.61 -1.57 -20.46
N LEU A 83 -12.33 -2.40 -19.69
CA LEU A 83 -13.31 -1.90 -18.73
C LEU A 83 -12.64 -1.07 -17.65
N TRP A 84 -11.51 -1.55 -17.11
CA TRP A 84 -10.79 -0.90 -16.02
C TRP A 84 -10.16 0.41 -16.48
N GLU A 85 -9.63 0.47 -17.70
CA GLU A 85 -9.14 1.70 -18.32
C GLU A 85 -10.23 2.77 -18.41
N GLU A 86 -11.48 2.38 -18.69
CA GLU A 86 -12.55 3.35 -18.82
C GLU A 86 -13.14 3.79 -17.47
N ILE A 87 -13.37 2.86 -16.56
CA ILE A 87 -14.09 3.15 -15.30
C ILE A 87 -13.18 3.68 -14.19
N THR A 88 -11.86 3.58 -14.31
CA THR A 88 -10.91 4.08 -13.31
C THR A 88 -10.25 5.40 -13.75
N TYR A 89 -9.52 6.01 -12.82
CA TYR A 89 -8.85 7.29 -13.03
C TYR A 89 -7.40 7.10 -13.49
N ASN A 90 -7.01 7.83 -14.53
CA ASN A 90 -5.68 7.75 -15.13
C ASN A 90 -4.66 8.62 -14.37
N GLU A 91 -3.37 8.52 -14.68
CA GLU A 91 -2.31 9.29 -13.99
C GLU A 91 -2.61 10.80 -14.01
N ASN A 92 -3.04 11.31 -15.17
CA ASN A 92 -3.41 12.71 -15.37
C ASN A 92 -4.69 13.12 -14.63
N ASP A 93 -5.54 12.15 -14.26
CA ASP A 93 -6.73 12.41 -13.44
C ASP A 93 -6.34 12.49 -11.94
N PHE A 94 -5.21 11.88 -11.55
CA PHE A 94 -4.72 11.83 -10.17
C PHE A 94 -3.82 13.01 -9.82
N PHE A 95 -2.74 13.21 -10.59
CA PHE A 95 -1.63 14.05 -10.19
C PHE A 95 -1.62 15.37 -10.96
N VAL A 96 -1.67 16.48 -10.22
CA VAL A 96 -1.48 17.82 -10.77
C VAL A 96 0.01 18.15 -10.85
N GLN A 97 0.73 17.86 -9.77
CA GLN A 97 2.18 18.06 -9.66
C GLN A 97 2.74 16.95 -8.80
N TYR A 98 3.93 16.46 -9.14
CA TYR A 98 4.65 15.50 -8.33
C TYR A 98 6.15 15.58 -8.59
N GLY A 99 6.95 15.17 -7.61
CA GLY A 99 8.40 15.03 -7.75
C GLY A 99 9.07 14.58 -6.47
N LEU A 100 10.35 14.25 -6.59
CA LEU A 100 11.25 13.94 -5.48
C LEU A 100 12.40 14.93 -5.51
N ASP A 101 12.61 15.62 -4.40
CA ASP A 101 13.57 16.74 -4.30
C ASP A 101 13.26 17.84 -5.33
N ASN A 102 11.97 18.12 -5.54
CA ASN A 102 11.41 19.07 -6.50
C ASN A 102 11.62 18.73 -7.99
N LEU A 103 12.07 17.51 -8.30
CA LEU A 103 12.30 17.05 -9.67
C LEU A 103 11.37 15.88 -10.03
N ARG A 104 10.69 15.98 -11.18
CA ARG A 104 9.73 14.96 -11.64
C ARG A 104 10.46 13.74 -12.21
N GLU A 105 11.61 13.96 -12.82
CA GLU A 105 12.48 12.93 -13.40
C GLU A 105 13.09 12.00 -12.35
N ASN A 106 13.10 12.41 -11.08
CA ASN A 106 13.60 11.61 -9.96
C ASN A 106 12.62 10.53 -9.50
N VAL A 107 11.40 10.51 -10.03
CA VAL A 107 10.41 9.51 -9.68
C VAL A 107 10.01 8.63 -10.86
N GLU A 108 9.60 7.42 -10.51
CA GLU A 108 8.90 6.50 -11.40
C GLU A 108 7.48 6.29 -10.86
N ILE A 109 6.51 6.29 -11.76
CA ILE A 109 5.10 6.03 -11.43
C ILE A 109 4.70 4.69 -12.01
N ASN A 110 4.23 3.80 -11.15
CA ASN A 110 3.75 2.48 -11.53
C ASN A 110 2.28 2.33 -11.13
N PRO A 111 1.36 2.01 -12.06
CA PRO A 111 -0.03 1.74 -11.73
C PRO A 111 -0.17 0.38 -11.03
N VAL A 112 -1.10 0.30 -10.09
CA VAL A 112 -1.49 -0.94 -9.43
C VAL A 112 -3.01 -1.05 -9.49
N MET A 113 -3.50 -2.12 -10.10
CA MET A 113 -4.93 -2.38 -10.21
C MET A 113 -5.41 -3.24 -9.05
N GLY A 114 -6.47 -2.79 -8.39
CA GLY A 114 -7.14 -3.55 -7.34
C GLY A 114 -8.66 -3.49 -7.48
N PHE A 115 -9.34 -4.60 -7.19
CA PHE A 115 -10.80 -4.65 -7.33
C PHE A 115 -11.57 -3.74 -6.35
N ILE A 116 -10.99 -3.46 -5.18
CA ILE A 116 -11.64 -2.65 -4.14
C ILE A 116 -11.19 -1.18 -4.20
N ARG A 117 -9.99 -0.92 -4.70
CA ARG A 117 -9.38 0.40 -4.70
C ARG A 117 -9.31 1.02 -6.10
N GLY A 118 -9.82 0.32 -7.11
CA GLY A 118 -9.66 0.70 -8.51
C GLY A 118 -8.20 0.75 -8.91
N ARG A 119 -7.84 1.75 -9.72
CA ARG A 119 -6.47 2.02 -10.13
C ARG A 119 -5.79 2.91 -9.10
N CYS A 120 -4.72 2.41 -8.49
CA CYS A 120 -3.82 3.16 -7.63
C CYS A 120 -2.50 3.46 -8.37
N TYR A 121 -1.73 4.41 -7.85
CA TYR A 121 -0.42 4.74 -8.41
C TYR A 121 0.65 4.76 -7.33
N THR A 122 1.73 4.05 -7.58
CA THR A 122 2.92 4.02 -6.73
C THR A 122 3.97 4.97 -7.29
N ILE A 123 4.35 5.99 -6.52
CA ILE A 123 5.52 6.82 -6.79
C ILE A 123 6.72 6.21 -6.07
N SER A 124 7.80 5.95 -6.81
CA SER A 124 9.05 5.39 -6.28
C SER A 124 10.25 6.23 -6.71
N PRO A 125 11.37 6.21 -5.97
CA PRO A 125 12.57 6.92 -6.40
C PRO A 125 13.16 6.17 -7.60
N LYS A 126 13.43 6.89 -8.69
CA LYS A 126 13.99 6.29 -9.91
C LYS A 126 15.43 5.80 -9.70
N VAL A 127 16.17 6.45 -8.80
CA VAL A 127 17.53 6.07 -8.40
C VAL A 127 17.52 5.62 -6.93
N LEU A 128 17.72 4.32 -6.72
CA LEU A 128 17.60 3.68 -5.40
C LEU A 128 18.73 4.02 -4.43
N ASP A 129 19.87 4.49 -4.94
CA ASP A 129 21.05 4.82 -4.14
C ASP A 129 20.97 6.21 -3.50
N ILE A 130 19.98 7.03 -3.89
CA ILE A 130 19.75 8.34 -3.28
C ILE A 130 19.36 8.14 -1.82
N LYS A 131 20.18 8.69 -0.93
CA LYS A 131 19.92 8.71 0.51
C LYS A 131 18.95 9.85 0.84
N ALA A 132 17.91 9.52 1.59
CA ALA A 132 16.92 10.52 1.99
C ALA A 132 17.56 11.56 2.89
N LYS A 133 17.20 12.82 2.67
CA LYS A 133 17.57 13.94 3.53
C LYS A 133 16.33 14.34 4.33
N ALA A 134 16.47 14.40 5.65
CA ALA A 134 15.37 14.77 6.53
C ALA A 134 15.26 16.30 6.68
N THR A 135 14.97 17.02 5.58
CA THR A 135 14.66 18.46 5.63
C THR A 135 13.37 18.74 4.86
N ARG A 136 12.78 19.93 5.06
CA ARG A 136 11.55 20.34 4.37
C ARG A 136 11.73 20.51 2.85
N GLU A 137 12.96 20.75 2.40
CA GLU A 137 13.26 21.02 0.98
C GLU A 137 13.47 19.75 0.15
N TYR A 138 13.68 18.62 0.82
CA TYR A 138 13.94 17.32 0.21
C TYR A 138 12.80 16.34 0.55
N GLY A 139 12.57 15.39 -0.35
CA GLY A 139 11.49 14.41 -0.26
C GLY A 139 10.42 14.57 -1.33
N TYR A 140 9.34 13.82 -1.16
CA TYR A 140 8.22 13.82 -2.08
C TYR A 140 7.37 15.08 -1.93
N SER A 141 7.12 15.76 -3.04
CA SER A 141 6.11 16.80 -3.15
C SER A 141 5.06 16.31 -4.13
N VAL A 142 3.80 16.20 -3.69
CA VAL A 142 2.70 15.64 -4.49
C VAL A 142 1.45 16.49 -4.27
N THR A 143 0.87 16.96 -5.37
CA THR A 143 -0.43 17.64 -5.41
C THR A 143 -1.40 16.76 -6.19
N LEU A 144 -2.47 16.36 -5.52
CA LEU A 144 -3.52 15.50 -6.04
C LEU A 144 -4.80 16.31 -6.28
N GLN A 145 -5.67 15.86 -7.18
CA GLN A 145 -6.93 16.55 -7.49
C GLN A 145 -8.15 15.67 -7.25
N HIS A 146 -9.23 16.25 -6.73
CA HIS A 146 -10.54 15.61 -6.61
C HIS A 146 -11.61 16.41 -7.37
N TYR A 147 -12.72 15.75 -7.72
CA TYR A 147 -13.86 16.40 -8.36
C TYR A 147 -15.00 16.59 -7.35
N ALA A 148 -15.73 17.71 -7.45
CA ALA A 148 -16.87 17.97 -6.56
C ALA A 148 -17.95 16.88 -6.66
N ALA A 149 -18.15 16.32 -7.86
CA ALA A 149 -19.09 15.22 -8.11
C ALA A 149 -18.75 13.93 -7.34
N ASP A 150 -17.51 13.77 -6.86
CA ASP A 150 -17.11 12.60 -6.08
C ASP A 150 -17.84 12.53 -4.72
N MET A 151 -18.31 13.66 -4.19
CA MET A 151 -19.02 13.72 -2.90
C MET A 151 -20.35 12.98 -2.89
N GLU A 152 -20.96 12.79 -4.07
CA GLU A 152 -22.26 12.14 -4.22
C GLU A 152 -22.14 10.71 -4.78
N SER A 153 -20.91 10.21 -4.96
CA SER A 153 -20.70 8.93 -5.62
C SER A 153 -21.17 7.74 -4.77
N PRO A 154 -22.13 6.92 -5.23
CA PRO A 154 -22.54 5.68 -4.56
C PRO A 154 -21.45 4.59 -4.62
N ALA A 155 -20.42 4.78 -5.44
CA ALA A 155 -19.24 3.93 -5.47
C ALA A 155 -18.25 4.23 -4.33
N SER A 156 -18.52 5.23 -3.47
CA SER A 156 -17.66 5.58 -2.35
C SER A 156 -17.88 4.66 -1.14
N ILE A 157 -16.79 4.17 -0.54
CA ILE A 157 -16.77 3.41 0.72
C ILE A 157 -16.56 4.35 1.92
N THR A 158 -15.70 5.36 1.74
CA THR A 158 -15.36 6.37 2.76
C THR A 158 -15.57 7.76 2.17
N PRO A 159 -15.50 8.85 2.96
CA PRO A 159 -15.51 10.20 2.41
C PRO A 159 -14.46 10.36 1.30
N PRO A 160 -14.74 11.13 0.23
CA PRO A 160 -13.81 11.27 -0.87
C PRO A 160 -12.45 11.81 -0.44
N GLY A 161 -11.40 11.34 -1.10
CA GLY A 161 -10.03 11.68 -0.78
C GLY A 161 -9.05 10.61 -1.25
N TYR A 162 -7.87 10.59 -0.63
CA TYR A 162 -6.81 9.64 -0.98
C TYR A 162 -6.39 8.80 0.19
N HIS A 163 -6.29 7.49 -0.04
CA HIS A 163 -5.61 6.57 0.85
C HIS A 163 -4.15 6.49 0.42
N VAL A 164 -3.25 6.78 1.36
CA VAL A 164 -1.81 6.87 1.10
C VAL A 164 -1.08 5.77 1.88
N TYR A 165 -0.24 5.02 1.18
CA TYR A 165 0.52 3.91 1.75
C TYR A 165 2.01 4.12 1.52
N ILE A 166 2.79 4.08 2.59
CA ILE A 166 4.25 4.18 2.53
C ILE A 166 4.81 2.78 2.77
N HIS A 167 5.63 2.29 1.86
CA HIS A 167 6.19 0.94 1.91
C HIS A 167 7.60 0.88 1.33
N TYR A 168 8.31 -0.22 1.57
CA TYR A 168 9.62 -0.42 0.98
C TYR A 168 9.52 -0.54 -0.53
N VAL A 169 10.51 0.01 -1.24
CA VAL A 169 10.56 -0.04 -2.72
C VAL A 169 10.60 -1.48 -3.25
N ARG A 170 11.17 -2.40 -2.47
CA ARG A 170 11.25 -3.83 -2.81
C ARG A 170 9.97 -4.60 -2.53
N GLU A 171 9.04 -4.01 -1.77
CA GLU A 171 7.77 -4.62 -1.43
C GLU A 171 6.71 -3.98 -2.33
N PRO A 172 6.23 -4.67 -3.37
CA PRO A 172 5.18 -4.13 -4.21
C PRO A 172 3.91 -3.93 -3.37
N TYR A 173 3.18 -2.86 -3.66
CA TYR A 173 1.88 -2.65 -3.03
C TYR A 173 0.90 -3.73 -3.51
N ALA A 174 0.63 -4.71 -2.64
CA ALA A 174 -0.43 -5.68 -2.83
C ALA A 174 -1.71 -5.14 -2.19
N GLY A 175 -2.37 -4.17 -2.85
CA GLY A 175 -3.72 -3.78 -2.48
C GLY A 175 -4.61 -5.01 -2.55
N ASN A 176 -5.31 -5.33 -1.45
CA ASN A 176 -6.10 -6.56 -1.30
C ASN A 176 -6.88 -6.89 -2.60
N ILE A 177 -6.46 -7.99 -3.24
CA ILE A 177 -6.89 -8.50 -4.56
C ILE A 177 -6.34 -7.67 -5.73
N ILE A 178 -5.11 -8.02 -6.15
CA ILE A 178 -4.58 -7.69 -7.49
C ILE A 178 -5.40 -8.50 -8.49
N ILE A 179 -5.94 -7.84 -9.50
CA ILE A 179 -6.49 -8.54 -10.66
C ILE A 179 -5.36 -8.56 -11.70
N MET A 180 -4.77 -9.75 -11.88
CA MET A 180 -3.82 -10.03 -12.95
C MET A 180 -4.58 -10.40 -14.22
#